data_AF-A0A534JY64-F1
#
_entry.id   AF-A0A534JY64-F1
#
_cell.length_a   1.000
_cell.length_b   1.000
_cell.length_c   1.000
_cell.angle_alpha   90.00
_cell.angle_beta   90.00
_cell.angle_gamma   90.00
#
_symmetry.space_group_name_H-M   'P 1'
#
loop_
_entity.id
_entity.type
_entity.pdbx_description
1 polymer ?
#
loop_
_entity_poly.entity_id
_entity_poly.type
_entity_poly.pdbx_seq_one_letter_code
_entity_poly.pdbx_strand_id
1 'polypeptide(L)'
;MESRAIKWWGWGWEDKTVPLESRPALVDYLRERLKLDLSTRHGPVPFERIPVAPSNLSPDELAELRRIVGEENVASDDAERVMHAA
;
A
#
# COMPACT_ATOMS: atom_id res chain seq x y z
N MET A 1 17.64 -13.70 1.81
CA MET A 1 16.68 -13.51 0.71
C MET A 1 16.23 -12.08 0.82
N GLU A 2 16.60 -11.21 -0.12
CA GLU A 2 16.13 -9.82 -0.09
C GLU A 2 14.63 -9.80 -0.35
N SER A 3 13.87 -9.22 0.57
CA SER A 3 12.43 -9.02 0.43
C SER A 3 12.18 -7.86 -0.52
N ARG A 4 11.30 -8.06 -1.51
CA ARG A 4 10.91 -7.03 -2.46
C ARG A 4 9.70 -6.25 -1.93
N ALA A 5 9.79 -4.92 -1.91
CA ALA A 5 8.71 -4.08 -1.38
C ALA A 5 7.43 -4.21 -2.22
N ILE A 6 6.30 -4.40 -1.53
CA ILE A 6 4.95 -4.47 -2.11
C ILE A 6 4.30 -3.08 -1.99
N LYS A 7 3.56 -2.66 -3.01
CA LYS A 7 2.77 -1.42 -2.93
C LYS A 7 1.70 -1.55 -1.85
N TRP A 8 1.69 -0.65 -0.87
CA TRP A 8 0.57 -0.54 0.09
C TRP A 8 -0.71 0.00 -0.58
N TRP A 9 -0.59 0.70 -1.71
CA TRP A 9 -1.68 1.40 -2.40
C TRP A 9 -2.17 0.68 -3.68
N GLY A 10 -1.83 -0.59 -3.88
CA GLY A 10 -2.25 -1.30 -5.07
C GLY A 10 -1.55 -2.63 -5.27
N TRP A 11 -1.51 -3.08 -6.52
CA TRP A 11 -1.03 -4.42 -6.84
C TRP A 11 0.47 -4.49 -7.16
N GLY A 12 1.10 -5.53 -6.60
CA GLY A 12 2.45 -5.97 -6.92
C GLY A 12 3.55 -5.10 -6.32
N TRP A 13 4.75 -5.22 -6.89
CA TRP A 13 5.97 -4.64 -6.34
C TRP A 13 6.11 -3.15 -6.61
N GLU A 14 6.67 -2.39 -5.68
CA GLU A 14 6.83 -0.93 -5.81
C GLU A 14 7.65 -0.54 -7.04
N ASP A 15 8.72 -1.29 -7.32
CA ASP A 15 9.61 -1.11 -8.46
C ASP A 15 9.00 -1.51 -9.82
N LYS A 16 7.77 -2.03 -9.83
CA LYS A 16 7.08 -2.47 -11.05
C LYS A 16 5.88 -1.59 -11.37
N THR A 17 6.04 -0.75 -12.39
CA THR A 17 4.99 0.09 -12.96
C THR A 17 4.93 -0.06 -14.49
N VAL A 18 3.78 0.26 -15.08
CA VAL A 18 3.59 0.25 -16.54
C VAL A 18 3.18 1.66 -16.95
N PRO A 19 4.11 2.49 -17.45
CA PRO A 19 3.80 3.82 -17.94
C PRO A 19 2.80 3.75 -19.09
N LEU A 20 1.77 4.58 -19.06
CA LEU A 20 0.73 4.58 -20.09
C LEU A 20 1.31 5.00 -21.46
N GLU A 21 2.32 5.87 -21.43
CA GLU A 21 3.06 6.40 -22.57
C GLU A 21 3.80 5.29 -23.34
N SER A 22 4.11 4.17 -22.67
CA SER A 22 4.71 2.99 -23.32
C SER A 22 3.69 2.17 -24.14
N ARG A 23 2.40 2.50 -24.10
CA ARG A 23 1.30 1.73 -24.71
C ARG A 23 0.32 2.62 -25.50
N PRO A 24 0.72 3.16 -26.67
CA PRO A 24 -0.10 4.10 -27.44
C PRO A 24 -1.48 3.56 -27.81
N ALA A 25 -1.58 2.31 -28.26
CA ALA A 25 -2.87 1.70 -28.59
C ALA A 25 -3.82 1.59 -27.38
N LEU A 26 -3.28 1.34 -26.18
CA LEU A 26 -4.08 1.34 -24.95
C LEU A 26 -4.53 2.76 -24.61
N VAL A 27 -3.67 3.77 -24.80
CA VAL A 27 -4.02 5.17 -24.58
C VAL A 27 -5.20 5.58 -25.45
N ASP A 28 -5.14 5.28 -26.75
CA ASP A 28 -6.20 5.65 -27.70
C ASP A 28 -7.51 4.94 -27.37
N TYR A 29 -7.46 3.64 -27.04
CA TYR A 29 -8.61 2.90 -26.57
C TYR A 29 -9.24 3.53 -25.32
N LEU A 30 -8.43 3.91 -24.33
CA LEU A 30 -8.92 4.53 -23.09
C LEU A 30 -9.50 5.93 -23.35
N ARG A 31 -8.90 6.75 -24.23
CA ARG A 31 -9.46 8.05 -24.63
C ARG A 31 -10.82 7.88 -25.30
N GLU A 32 -10.93 6.92 -26.22
CA GLU A 32 -12.18 6.63 -26.90
C GLU A 32 -13.25 6.16 -25.91
N ARG A 33 -12.90 5.27 -24.98
CA ARG A 33 -13.88 4.61 -24.12
C ARG A 33 -14.31 5.44 -22.92
N LEU A 34 -13.37 6.11 -22.28
CA LEU A 34 -13.59 6.85 -21.04
C LEU A 34 -13.94 8.32 -21.29
N LYS A 35 -13.57 8.88 -22.46
CA LYS A 35 -13.75 10.31 -22.79
C LYS A 35 -13.16 11.26 -21.73
N LEU A 36 -12.03 10.86 -21.13
CA LEU A 36 -11.31 11.61 -20.11
C LEU A 36 -10.01 12.20 -20.66
N ASP A 37 -9.57 13.30 -20.05
CA ASP A 37 -8.21 13.80 -20.26
C ASP A 37 -7.19 12.89 -19.54
N LEU A 38 -6.45 12.12 -20.32
CA LEU A 38 -5.39 11.23 -19.83
C LEU A 38 -4.05 11.95 -19.65
N SER A 39 -3.97 13.28 -19.67
CA SER A 39 -2.76 14.02 -19.29
C SER A 39 -2.68 14.30 -17.78
N THR A 40 -3.84 14.42 -17.14
CA THR A 40 -3.93 14.61 -15.68
C THR A 40 -3.50 13.34 -14.94
N ARG A 41 -2.70 13.50 -13.88
CA ARG A 41 -2.19 12.39 -13.05
C ARG A 41 -2.47 12.68 -11.58
N HIS A 42 -2.99 11.68 -10.88
CA HIS A 42 -3.11 11.68 -9.43
C HIS A 42 -2.30 10.50 -8.88
N GLY A 43 -1.28 10.82 -8.08
CA GLY A 43 -0.49 9.80 -7.40
C GLY A 43 -1.21 9.25 -6.17
N PRO A 44 -0.67 8.18 -5.56
CA PRO A 44 -1.14 7.73 -4.24
C PRO A 44 -0.97 8.84 -3.20
N VAL A 45 -1.85 8.83 -2.21
CA VAL A 45 -1.73 9.71 -1.03
C VAL A 45 -0.42 9.36 -0.31
N PRO A 46 0.43 10.33 0.09
CA PRO A 46 1.60 10.04 0.92
C PRO A 46 1.21 9.31 2.20
N PHE A 47 2.01 8.32 2.61
CA PHE A 47 1.66 7.45 3.74
C PHE A 47 1.42 8.24 5.03
N GLU A 48 2.23 9.28 5.26
CA GLU A 48 2.19 10.13 6.46
C GLU A 48 0.89 10.96 6.57
N ARG A 49 0.10 11.02 5.49
CA ARG A 49 -1.19 11.72 5.45
C ARG A 49 -2.38 10.78 5.64
N ILE A 50 -2.14 9.49 5.80
CA ILE A 50 -3.19 8.51 6.06
C ILE A 50 -3.50 8.55 7.57
N PRO A 51 -4.72 8.94 7.96
CA PRO A 51 -5.10 8.86 9.36
C PRO A 51 -5.28 7.39 9.75
N VAL A 52 -4.40 6.89 10.62
CA VAL A 52 -4.54 5.55 11.20
C VAL A 52 -5.01 5.68 12.64
N ALA A 53 -6.16 5.09 12.95
CA ALA A 53 -6.66 5.07 14.32
C ALA A 53 -5.69 4.28 15.22
N PRO A 54 -5.54 4.63 16.51
CA PRO A 54 -4.70 3.85 17.41
C PRO A 54 -5.18 2.40 17.51
N SER A 55 -4.25 1.49 17.83
CA SER A 55 -4.60 0.10 18.13
C SER A 55 -5.50 0.02 19.36
N ASN A 56 -6.46 -0.90 19.34
CA ASN A 56 -7.31 -1.18 20.49
C ASN A 56 -6.66 -2.15 21.49
N LEU A 57 -5.52 -2.76 21.13
CA LEU A 57 -4.75 -3.60 22.05
C LEU A 57 -4.22 -2.75 23.21
N SER A 58 -4.53 -3.18 24.42
CA SER A 58 -3.89 -2.62 25.61
C SER A 58 -2.39 -3.00 25.65
N PRO A 59 -1.57 -2.23 26.38
CA PRO A 59 -0.15 -2.56 26.58
C PRO A 59 0.07 -3.96 27.17
N ASP A 60 -0.82 -4.41 28.07
CA ASP A 60 -0.72 -5.72 28.73
C ASP A 60 -1.01 -6.87 27.75
N GLU A 61 -2.07 -6.74 26.93
CA GLU A 61 -2.38 -7.73 25.89
C GLU A 61 -1.25 -7.83 24.85
N LEU A 62 -0.68 -6.68 24.46
CA LEU A 62 0.45 -6.64 23.53
C LEU A 62 1.69 -7.33 24.12
N ALA A 63 1.99 -7.09 25.39
CA ALA A 63 3.09 -7.74 26.09
C ALA A 63 2.87 -9.26 26.23
N GLU A 64 1.65 -9.69 26.52
CA GLU A 64 1.31 -11.12 26.59
C GLU A 64 1.47 -11.80 25.23
N LEU A 65 0.96 -11.18 24.16
CA LEU A 65 1.12 -11.67 22.77
C LEU A 65 2.60 -11.85 22.42
N ARG A 66 3.42 -10.82 22.64
CA ARG A 66 4.87 -10.87 22.40
C ARG A 66 5.56 -11.97 23.19
N ARG A 67 5.18 -12.19 24.45
CA ARG A 67 5.72 -13.29 25.26
C ARG A 67 5.40 -14.68 24.69
N ILE A 68 4.22 -14.83 24.07
CA ILE A 68 3.76 -16.11 23.52
C ILE A 68 4.42 -16.39 22.17
N VAL A 69 4.44 -15.41 21.26
CA VAL A 69 4.87 -15.62 19.87
C VAL A 69 6.30 -15.15 19.58
N GLY A 70 6.95 -14.43 20.49
CA GLY A 70 8.22 -13.75 20.26
C GLY A 70 8.01 -12.30 19.80
N GLU A 71 8.87 -11.39 20.28
CA GLU A 71 8.82 -9.95 19.95
C GLU A 71 8.91 -9.70 18.43
N GLU A 72 9.74 -10.47 17.74
CA GLU A 72 9.98 -10.38 16.30
C GLU A 72 8.77 -10.81 15.45
N ASN A 73 7.80 -11.50 16.05
CA ASN A 73 6.60 -12.00 15.39
C ASN A 73 5.38 -11.11 15.67
N VAL A 74 5.57 -9.95 16.31
CA VAL A 74 4.50 -8.98 16.58
C VAL A 74 4.89 -7.60 16.06
N ALA A 75 4.18 -7.14 15.04
CA ALA A 75 4.24 -5.75 14.59
C ALA A 75 2.88 -5.08 14.76
N SER A 76 2.89 -3.83 15.23
CA SER A 76 1.67 -3.07 15.52
C SER A 76 1.80 -1.58 15.18
N ASP A 77 2.88 -1.18 14.52
CA ASP A 77 3.01 0.17 13.98
C ASP A 77 2.04 0.39 12.81
N ASP A 78 1.84 1.65 12.46
CA ASP A 78 0.85 2.03 11.47
C ASP A 78 1.18 1.50 10.07
N ALA A 79 2.46 1.37 9.71
CA ALA A 79 2.87 0.85 8.39
C ALA A 79 2.45 -0.61 8.24
N GLU A 80 2.82 -1.44 9.21
CA GLU A 80 2.44 -2.85 9.22
C GLU A 80 0.92 -3.03 9.27
N ARG A 81 0.22 -2.21 10.06
CA ARG A 81 -1.25 -2.27 10.11
C ARG A 81 -1.91 -1.89 8.78
N VAL A 82 -1.44 -0.84 8.11
CA VAL A 82 -1.99 -0.43 6.81
C VAL A 82 -1.73 -1.49 5.73
N MET A 83 -0.55 -2.11 5.73
CA MET A 83 -0.22 -3.20 4.81
C MET A 83 -1.18 -4.40 4.93
N HIS A 84 -1.76 -4.61 6.11
CA HIS A 84 -2.61 -5.76 6.43
C HIS A 84 -4.11 -5.40 6.59
N ALA A 85 -4.53 -4.19 6.20
CA ALA A 85 -5.90 -3.69 6.39
C ALA A 85 -6.85 -3.91 5.19
N ALA A 86 -6.38 -4.57 4.12
CA ALA A 86 -7.11 -4.73 2.86
C ALA A 86 -8.32 -5.68 2.94
#